data_AF-A0A1V6HWG4-F1
#
_entry.id   AF-A0A1V6HWG4-F1
#
_cell.length_a   1.000
_cell.length_b   1.000
_cell.length_c   1.000
_cell.angle_alpha   90.00
_cell.angle_beta   90.00
_cell.angle_gamma   90.00
#
_symmetry.space_group_name_H-M   'P 1'
#
loop_
_entity.id
_entity.type
_entity.pdbx_description
1 polymer ?
#
loop_
_entity_poly.entity_id
_entity_poly.type
_entity_poly.pdbx_seq_one_letter_code
_entity_poly.pdbx_strand_id
1 'polypeptide(L)'
;MLALICANAEKIYIAQNESDRAATVEMQSAEISKYEIPYETASTVPEAFIKAINELSKNDILICCGSLYTVGEILNYYQQSDNFIKQAG
;
A
#
# COMPACT_ATOMS: atom_id res chain seq x y z
N MET A 1 -13.69 -8.42 1.81
CA MET A 1 -12.22 -8.28 1.66
C MET A 1 -11.63 -7.49 2.81
N LEU A 2 -12.00 -6.22 3.01
CA LEU A 2 -11.47 -5.39 4.10
C LEU A 2 -11.62 -6.01 5.48
N ALA A 3 -12.77 -6.60 5.82
CA ALA A 3 -12.94 -7.30 7.10
C ALA A 3 -11.89 -8.40 7.35
N LEU A 4 -11.54 -9.18 6.32
CA LEU A 4 -10.52 -10.24 6.43
C LEU A 4 -9.12 -9.65 6.59
N ILE A 5 -8.79 -8.61 5.82
CA ILE A 5 -7.49 -7.94 5.90
C ILE A 5 -7.35 -7.31 7.29
N CYS A 6 -8.36 -6.56 7.71
CA CYS A 6 -8.36 -5.87 9.00
C CYS A 6 -8.21 -6.87 10.15
N ALA A 7 -8.93 -8.00 10.14
CA ALA A 7 -8.80 -9.00 11.19
C ALA A 7 -7.39 -9.63 11.34
N ASN A 8 -6.49 -9.45 10.38
CA ASN A 8 -5.16 -10.07 10.37
C ASN A 8 -3.99 -9.07 10.21
N ALA A 9 -4.27 -7.80 9.93
CA ALA A 9 -3.25 -6.78 9.70
C ALA A 9 -2.93 -6.03 10.99
N GLU A 10 -1.65 -5.84 11.27
CA GLU A 10 -1.18 -5.00 12.37
C GLU A 10 -1.29 -3.51 12.05
N LYS A 11 -1.09 -3.14 10.78
CA LYS A 11 -1.20 -1.77 10.26
C LYS A 11 -1.60 -1.78 8.79
N ILE A 12 -2.31 -0.74 8.35
CA ILE A 12 -2.73 -0.59 6.95
C ILE A 12 -2.22 0.73 6.36
N TYR A 13 -1.73 0.70 5.12
CA TYR A 13 -1.38 1.88 4.34
C TYR A 13 -2.37 2.04 3.19
N ILE A 14 -2.94 3.22 3.05
CA ILE A 14 -4.04 3.51 2.14
C ILE A 14 -3.59 4.53 1.09
N ALA A 15 -3.84 4.21 -0.18
CA ALA A 15 -3.73 5.14 -1.29
C ALA A 15 -4.85 4.88 -2.29
N GLN A 16 -5.22 5.90 -3.05
CA GLN A 16 -6.04 5.71 -4.24
C GLN A 16 -5.12 5.35 -5.41
N ASN A 17 -5.44 4.26 -6.10
CA ASN A 17 -4.74 3.86 -7.33
C ASN A 17 -5.23 4.68 -8.52
N GLU A 18 -4.53 4.61 -9.66
CA GLU A 18 -4.79 5.43 -10.85
C GLU A 18 -6.10 5.09 -11.59
N SER A 19 -6.85 4.07 -11.14
CA SER A 19 -8.15 3.78 -11.74
C SER A 19 -9.19 4.84 -11.35
N ASP A 20 -9.91 5.35 -12.36
CA ASP A 20 -11.08 6.22 -12.14
C ASP A 20 -12.20 5.57 -11.29
N ARG A 21 -12.18 4.24 -11.16
CA ARG A 21 -13.13 3.47 -10.34
C ARG A 21 -12.63 3.21 -8.93
N ALA A 22 -11.42 3.65 -8.59
CA ALA A 22 -10.83 3.43 -7.28
C ALA A 22 -11.61 4.19 -6.21
N ALA A 23 -11.82 3.54 -5.06
CA ALA A 23 -12.34 4.23 -3.89
C ALA A 23 -11.33 5.30 -3.44
N THR A 24 -11.83 6.47 -3.04
CA THR A 24 -10.97 7.53 -2.54
C THR A 24 -10.32 7.11 -1.22
N VAL A 25 -9.24 7.80 -0.83
CA VAL A 25 -8.56 7.58 0.44
C VAL A 25 -9.53 7.75 1.61
N GLU A 26 -10.43 8.73 1.55
CA GLU A 26 -11.43 9.00 2.57
C GLU A 26 -12.42 7.85 2.70
N MET A 27 -12.91 7.31 1.58
CA MET A 27 -13.83 6.17 1.57
C MET A 27 -13.19 4.92 2.17
N GLN A 28 -11.93 4.65 1.80
CA GLN A 28 -11.17 3.51 2.33
C GLN A 28 -10.92 3.67 3.83
N SER A 29 -10.49 4.87 4.26
CA SER A 29 -10.23 5.20 5.66
C SER A 29 -11.48 5.09 6.53
N ALA A 30 -12.63 5.54 6.03
CA ALA A 30 -13.91 5.44 6.72
C ALA A 30 -14.37 3.99 6.92
N GLU A 31 -13.96 3.06 6.05
CA GLU A 31 -14.26 1.64 6.23
C GLU A 31 -13.29 0.98 7.22
N ILE A 32 -11.99 1.31 7.13
CA ILE A 32 -10.94 0.74 8.00
C ILE A 32 -11.08 1.21 9.45
N SER A 33 -11.51 2.45 9.67
CA SER A 33 -11.69 3.01 11.03
C SER A 33 -12.70 2.22 11.89
N LYS A 34 -13.54 1.38 11.27
CA LYS A 34 -14.49 0.49 11.96
C LYS A 34 -13.83 -0.69 12.67
N TYR A 35 -12.56 -0.97 12.40
CA TYR A 35 -11.86 -2.17 12.87
C TYR A 35 -10.77 -1.90 13.93
N GLU A 36 -10.64 -0.66 14.40
CA GLU A 36 -9.66 -0.24 15.44
C GLU A 36 -8.19 -0.59 15.12
N ILE A 37 -7.82 -0.59 13.83
CA ILE A 37 -6.45 -0.88 13.38
C ILE A 37 -5.74 0.41 12.99
N PRO A 38 -4.46 0.59 13.38
CA PRO A 38 -3.66 1.71 12.91
C PRO A 38 -3.62 1.76 11.38
N TYR A 39 -3.87 2.93 10.81
CA TYR A 39 -3.71 3.13 9.39
C TYR A 39 -3.07 4.47 9.07
N GLU A 40 -2.38 4.52 7.93
CA GLU A 40 -1.83 5.73 7.36
C GLU A 40 -2.32 5.92 5.93
N THR A 41 -2.33 7.17 5.49
CA THR A 41 -2.71 7.52 4.13
C THR A 41 -1.50 8.07 3.36
N ALA A 42 -1.57 7.96 2.04
CA ALA A 42 -0.58 8.51 1.13
C ALA A 42 -1.28 9.05 -0.12
N SER A 43 -0.61 9.96 -0.82
CA SER A 43 -1.16 10.62 -2.01
C SER A 43 -1.10 9.72 -3.24
N THR A 44 -0.18 8.75 -3.25
CA THR A 44 0.01 7.79 -4.35
C THR A 44 0.31 6.39 -3.80
N VAL A 45 0.06 5.35 -4.61
CA VAL A 45 0.39 3.97 -4.24
C VAL A 45 1.90 3.78 -3.99
N PRO A 46 2.82 4.32 -4.81
CA PRO A 46 4.26 4.27 -4.50
C PRO A 46 4.61 4.91 -3.15
N GLU A 47 3.99 6.03 -2.80
CA GLU A 47 4.24 6.67 -1.51
C GLU A 47 3.77 5.78 -0.33
N ALA A 48 2.60 5.16 -0.42
CA ALA A 48 2.12 4.19 0.58
C ALA A 48 3.07 2.99 0.71
N PHE A 49 3.56 2.48 -0.42
CA PHE A 49 4.49 1.36 -0.46
C PHE A 49 5.84 1.70 0.20
N ILE A 50 6.40 2.89 -0.06
CA ILE A 50 7.64 3.35 0.56
C ILE A 50 7.48 3.51 2.08
N LYS A 51 6.38 4.13 2.53
CA LYS A 51 6.06 4.25 3.97
C LYS A 51 6.05 2.87 4.63
N ALA A 52 5.33 1.93 4.02
CA ALA A 52 5.25 0.57 4.52
C ALA A 52 6.63 -0.09 4.61
N ILE A 53 7.44 -0.05 3.54
CA ILE A 53 8.78 -0.67 3.52
C ILE A 53 9.71 -0.08 4.57
N ASN A 54 9.69 1.23 4.77
CA ASN A 54 10.58 1.91 5.71
C ASN A 54 10.30 1.53 7.17
N GLU A 55 9.10 1.02 7.47
CA GLU A 55 8.72 0.58 8.81
C GLU A 55 8.88 -0.94 9.03
N LEU A 56 9.13 -1.73 7.98
CA LEU A 56 9.25 -3.19 8.11
C LEU A 56 10.51 -3.60 8.86
N SER A 57 10.33 -4.53 9.79
CA SER A 57 11.39 -5.37 10.34
C SER A 57 11.64 -6.61 9.46
N LYS A 58 12.77 -7.29 9.67
CA LYS A 58 13.18 -8.48 8.88
C LYS A 58 12.17 -9.65 8.87
N ASN A 59 11.31 -9.71 9.89
CA ASN A 59 10.33 -10.79 10.04
C ASN A 59 8.92 -10.36 9.64
N ASP A 60 8.74 -9.11 9.23
CA ASP A 60 7.44 -8.57 8.89
C ASP A 60 7.08 -8.94 7.44
N ILE A 61 5.78 -9.03 7.19
CA ILE A 61 5.24 -9.35 5.87
C ILE A 61 4.46 -8.15 5.37
N LEU A 62 4.87 -7.60 4.23
CA LEU A 62 4.11 -6.58 3.52
C LEU A 62 3.22 -7.22 2.46
N ILE A 63 1.91 -7.02 2.58
CA ILE A 63 0.93 -7.47 1.59
C ILE A 63 0.42 -6.27 0.79
N CYS A 64 0.80 -6.21 -0.47
CA CYS A 64 0.30 -5.22 -1.43
C CYS A 64 -0.92 -5.77 -2.15
N CYS A 65 -2.13 -5.26 -1.87
CA CYS A 65 -3.36 -5.86 -2.39
C CYS A 65 -4.49 -4.84 -2.64
N GLY A 66 -5.68 -5.34 -3.00
CA GLY A 66 -6.90 -4.56 -3.22
C GLY A 66 -7.28 -4.39 -4.70
N SER A 67 -6.29 -4.27 -5.59
CA SER A 67 -6.53 -4.11 -7.03
C SER A 67 -5.32 -4.55 -7.85
N LEU A 68 -5.56 -5.01 -9.08
CA LEU A 68 -4.49 -5.22 -10.06
C LEU A 68 -3.80 -3.90 -10.45
N TYR A 69 -4.50 -2.75 -10.39
CA TYR A 69 -3.89 -1.43 -10.61
C TYR A 69 -2.86 -1.11 -9.52
N THR A 70 -3.25 -1.28 -8.25
CA THR A 70 -2.33 -1.11 -7.10
C THR A 70 -1.08 -1.98 -7.25
N VAL A 71 -1.25 -3.26 -7.59
CA VAL A 71 -0.12 -4.17 -7.79
C VAL A 71 0.74 -3.74 -8.98
N GLY A 72 0.11 -3.32 -10.08
CA GLY A 72 0.82 -2.83 -11.28
C GLY A 72 1.65 -1.59 -11.00
N GLU A 73 1.11 -0.61 -10.28
CA GLU A 73 1.82 0.61 -9.87
C GLU A 73 3.05 0.29 -9.01
N ILE A 74 2.90 -0.64 -8.05
CA ILE A 74 4.00 -1.08 -7.18
C ILE A 74 5.08 -1.80 -7.99
N LEU A 75 4.70 -2.75 -8.86
CA LEU A 75 5.66 -3.47 -9.69
C LEU A 75 6.42 -2.53 -10.64
N ASN A 76 5.71 -1.56 -11.23
CA ASN A 76 6.33 -0.55 -12.09
C ASN A 76 7.32 0.32 -11.30
N TYR A 77 6.92 0.81 -10.12
CA TYR A 77 7.80 1.58 -9.23
C TYR A 77 9.02 0.76 -8.78
N TYR A 78 8.81 -0.48 -8.38
CA TYR A 78 9.86 -1.36 -7.88
C TYR A 78 10.88 -1.66 -8.98
N GLN A 79 10.43 -2.01 -10.19
CA GLN A 79 11.33 -2.25 -11.33
C GLN A 79 12.18 -1.02 -11.68
N GLN A 80 11.57 0.17 -11.67
CA GLN A 80 12.32 1.40 -11.93
C GLN A 80 13.35 1.66 -10.84
N SER A 81 12.97 1.52 -9.57
CA SER A 81 13.86 1.70 -8.42
C SER A 81 15.04 0.72 -8.44
N ASP A 82 14.78 -0.55 -8.76
CA ASP A 82 15.79 -1.59 -8.85
C ASP A 82 16.77 -1.34 -10.03
N ASN A 83 16.27 -0.78 -11.13
CA ASN A 83 17.10 -0.35 -12.26
C ASN A 83 17.97 0.87 -11.93
N PHE A 84 17.47 1.82 -11.14
CA PHE A 84 18.27 2.96 -10.68
C PHE A 84 19.41 2.52 -9.75
N ILE A 85 19.17 1.56 -8.86
CA ILE A 85 20.20 1.00 -7.97
C ILE A 85 21.27 0.25 -8.77
N LYS A 86 20.88 -0.50 -9.81
CA LYS A 86 21.82 -1.26 -10.66
C LYS A 86 22.64 -0.41 -11.62
N GLN A 87 22.18 0.80 -11.98
CA GLN A 87 22.92 1.71 -12.86
C GLN A 87 23.89 2.64 -12.09
N ALA A 88 23.76 2.72 -10.76
CA ALA A 88 24.57 3.58 -9.91
C ALA A 88 25.77 2.86 -9.25
N GLY A 89 25.97 1.57 -9.52
CA GLY A 89 27.12 0.76 -9.09
C GLY A 89 27.92 0.26 -10.27
#